data_AF-A0AAU4G3N9-F1
#
_entry.id   AF-A0AAU4G3N9-F1
#
_cell.length_a   1.000
_cell.length_b   1.000
_cell.length_c   1.000
_cell.angle_alpha   90.00
_cell.angle_beta   90.00
_cell.angle_gamma   90.00
#
_symmetry.space_group_name_H-M   'P 1'
#
loop_
_entity.id
_entity.type
_entity.pdbx_description
1 polymer ?
#
loop_
_entity_poly.entity_id
_entity_poly.type
_entity_poly.pdbx_seq_one_letter_code
_entity_poly.pdbx_strand_id
1 'polypeptide(L)'
;MLAWSGSDRAARLPREWPRRRARILRRDPVCQVCLLAPSTEVDHVIPGDDHADSNLQGICTPCHATKSGREGGRAAAARRPSARRPAEPHPGLIER
;
A
#
# COMPACT_ATOMS: atom_id res chain seq x y z
N MET A 1 17.81 3.38 -15.36
CA MET A 1 17.56 2.58 -14.15
C MET A 1 16.05 2.55 -13.92
N LEU A 2 15.46 1.39 -13.66
CA LEU A 2 14.00 1.27 -13.45
C LEU A 2 13.64 1.88 -12.09
N ALA A 3 12.50 2.58 -11.98
CA ALA A 3 12.05 3.25 -10.76
C ALA A 3 11.84 2.32 -9.53
N TRP A 4 12.00 1.00 -9.71
CA TRP A 4 11.81 -0.04 -8.70
C TRP A 4 13.13 -0.59 -8.14
N SER A 5 14.28 -0.22 -8.72
CA SER A 5 15.60 -0.68 -8.24
C SER A 5 15.88 -0.06 -6.87
N GLY A 6 15.90 -0.89 -5.82
CA GLY A 6 16.13 -0.48 -4.42
C GLY A 6 14.93 -0.64 -3.48
N SER A 7 13.79 -1.16 -3.94
CA SER A 7 12.65 -1.45 -3.08
C SER A 7 12.96 -2.62 -2.12
N ASP A 8 12.94 -2.35 -0.81
CA ASP A 8 13.13 -3.31 0.28
C ASP A 8 11.84 -4.07 0.68
N ARG A 9 10.70 -3.73 0.07
CA ARG A 9 9.38 -4.31 0.39
C ARG A 9 9.36 -5.84 0.39
N ALA A 10 10.07 -6.48 -0.55
CA ALA A 10 10.17 -7.93 -0.60
C ALA A 10 10.98 -8.51 0.56
N ALA A 11 12.01 -7.79 1.02
CA ALA A 11 12.86 -8.21 2.13
C ALA A 11 12.16 -8.09 3.49
N ARG A 12 11.13 -7.24 3.62
CA ARG A 12 10.34 -7.09 4.85
C ARG A 12 9.30 -8.20 5.07
N LEU A 13 9.07 -9.06 4.08
CA LEU A 13 8.14 -10.18 4.22
C LEU A 13 8.70 -11.24 5.19
N PRO A 14 7.84 -11.90 5.99
CA PRO A 14 8.27 -12.94 6.91
C PRO A 14 8.80 -14.16 6.15
N ARG A 15 9.70 -14.92 6.77
CA ARG A 15 10.32 -16.11 6.16
C ARG A 15 9.29 -17.12 5.66
N GLU A 16 8.19 -17.33 6.40
CA GLU A 16 7.12 -18.23 6.00
C GLU A 16 6.06 -17.63 5.05
N TRP A 17 6.35 -16.49 4.40
CA TRP A 17 5.43 -15.84 3.47
C TRP A 17 4.83 -16.78 2.40
N PRO A 18 5.58 -17.68 1.73
CA PRO A 18 4.99 -18.61 0.76
C PRO A 18 3.90 -19.51 1.36
N ARG A 19 4.09 -19.95 2.62
CA ARG A 19 3.10 -20.78 3.33
C ARG A 19 1.85 -19.97 3.69
N ARG A 20 2.03 -18.74 4.17
CA ARG A 20 0.92 -17.80 4.45
C ARG A 20 0.14 -17.50 3.17
N ARG A 21 0.83 -17.14 2.09
CA ARG A 21 0.22 -16.87 0.78
C ARG A 21 -0.64 -18.04 0.29
N ALA A 22 -0.09 -19.26 0.35
CA ALA A 22 -0.84 -20.45 -0.06
C ALA A 22 -2.08 -20.70 0.83
N ARG A 23 -1.99 -20.42 2.14
CA ARG A 23 -3.13 -20.54 3.07
C ARG A 23 -4.21 -19.51 2.74
N ILE A 24 -3.86 -18.25 2.52
CA ILE A 24 -4.82 -17.19 2.19
C ILE A 24 -5.51 -17.46 0.85
N LEU A 25 -4.77 -17.88 -0.19
CA LEU A 25 -5.39 -18.23 -1.47
C LEU A 25 -6.33 -19.45 -1.40
N ARG A 26 -6.08 -20.40 -0.48
CA ARG A 26 -7.01 -21.49 -0.20
C ARG A 26 -8.24 -21.03 0.58
N ARG A 27 -8.08 -20.09 1.51
CA ARG A 27 -9.18 -19.50 2.29
C ARG A 27 -10.09 -18.66 1.40
N ASP A 28 -9.48 -17.89 0.50
CA ASP A 28 -10.14 -16.89 -0.34
C ASP A 28 -9.99 -17.26 -1.83
N PRO A 29 -10.62 -18.34 -2.31
CA PRO A 29 -10.49 -18.77 -3.70
C PRO A 29 -11.07 -17.76 -4.70
N VAL A 30 -12.01 -16.94 -4.25
CA VAL A 30 -12.62 -15.82 -4.99
C VAL A 30 -12.10 -14.51 -4.43
N CYS A 31 -11.84 -13.55 -5.31
CA CYS A 31 -11.36 -12.21 -4.96
C CYS A 31 -12.28 -11.55 -3.93
N GLN A 32 -11.73 -11.16 -2.79
CA GLN A 32 -12.49 -10.55 -1.69
C GLN A 32 -12.94 -9.12 -1.99
N VAL A 33 -12.43 -8.49 -3.05
CA VAL A 33 -12.80 -7.12 -3.44
C VAL A 33 -13.98 -7.10 -4.41
N CYS A 34 -13.94 -7.90 -5.47
CA CYS A 34 -14.98 -7.89 -6.52
C CYS A 34 -15.96 -9.06 -6.43
N LEU A 35 -15.66 -10.09 -5.64
CA LEU A 35 -16.50 -11.27 -5.43
C LEU A 35 -16.88 -12.05 -6.71
N LEU A 36 -16.15 -11.83 -7.81
CA LEU A 36 -16.47 -12.38 -9.13
C LEU A 36 -15.32 -13.20 -9.74
N ALA A 37 -14.09 -12.71 -9.64
CA ALA A 37 -12.92 -13.33 -10.25
C ALA A 37 -12.16 -14.21 -9.25
N PRO A 38 -11.43 -15.25 -9.71
CA PRO A 38 -10.55 -16.01 -8.83
C PRO A 38 -9.44 -15.13 -8.24
N SER A 39 -9.06 -15.42 -7.00
CA SER A 39 -7.88 -14.81 -6.38
C SER A 39 -6.60 -15.39 -6.96
N THR A 40 -5.73 -14.54 -7.48
CA THR A 40 -4.41 -14.90 -8.01
C THR A 40 -3.27 -14.39 -7.13
N GLU A 41 -3.56 -13.39 -6.31
CA GLU A 41 -2.62 -12.64 -5.51
C GLU A 41 -3.13 -12.54 -4.06
N VAL A 42 -2.22 -12.18 -3.15
CA VAL A 42 -2.55 -11.89 -1.76
C VAL A 42 -2.13 -10.47 -1.48
N ASP A 43 -3.04 -9.71 -0.88
CA ASP A 43 -2.88 -8.30 -0.60
C ASP A 43 -3.18 -8.01 0.87
N HIS A 44 -2.55 -6.96 1.39
CA HIS A 44 -2.81 -6.45 2.73
C HIS A 44 -4.04 -5.54 2.72
N VAL A 45 -5.09 -5.87 3.47
CA VAL A 45 -6.31 -5.03 3.60
C VAL A 45 -5.93 -3.63 4.09
N ILE A 46 -5.15 -3.56 5.16
CA ILE A 46 -4.55 -2.34 5.69
C ILE A 46 -3.06 -2.34 5.30
N PRO A 47 -2.57 -1.29 4.59
CA PRO A 47 -1.17 -1.21 4.18
C PRO A 47 -0.20 -1.22 5.36
N GLY A 48 0.93 -1.90 5.21
CA GLY A 48 1.99 -1.99 6.21
C GLY A 48 2.61 -3.37 6.26
N ASP A 49 3.39 -3.63 7.32
CA ASP A 49 4.07 -4.91 7.53
C ASP A 49 3.30 -5.80 8.54
N ASP A 50 1.98 -5.59 8.69
CA ASP A 50 1.12 -6.51 9.46
C ASP A 50 0.70 -7.70 8.60
N HIS A 51 1.36 -8.84 8.82
CA HIS A 51 1.14 -10.09 8.11
C HIS A 51 0.18 -11.06 8.85
N ALA A 52 -0.66 -10.55 9.76
CA ALA A 52 -1.73 -11.32 10.38
C ALA A 52 -2.73 -11.80 9.32
N ASP A 53 -3.24 -13.02 9.47
CA ASP A 53 -4.20 -13.59 8.52
C ASP A 53 -5.47 -12.75 8.37
N SER A 54 -5.88 -12.02 9.41
CA SER A 54 -7.01 -11.08 9.38
C SER A 54 -6.75 -9.85 8.50
N ASN A 55 -5.49 -9.47 8.31
CA ASN A 55 -5.10 -8.35 7.47
C ASN A 55 -4.71 -8.77 6.04
N LEU A 56 -4.67 -10.06 5.74
CA LEU A 56 -4.40 -10.57 4.40
C LEU A 56 -5.71 -10.96 3.71
N GLN A 57 -5.82 -10.72 2.41
CA GLN A 57 -6.96 -11.12 1.60
C GLN A 57 -6.52 -11.70 0.25
N GLY A 58 -7.27 -12.67 -0.26
CA GLY A 58 -7.17 -13.09 -1.66
C GLY A 58 -7.76 -12.03 -2.60
N ILE A 59 -7.00 -11.67 -3.64
CA ILE A 59 -7.39 -10.63 -4.59
C ILE A 59 -7.05 -11.04 -6.02
N CYS A 60 -7.83 -10.58 -7.00
CA CYS A 60 -7.50 -10.73 -8.41
C CYS A 60 -6.58 -9.60 -8.89
N THR A 61 -5.76 -9.88 -9.91
CA THR A 61 -4.78 -8.93 -10.45
C THR A 61 -5.36 -7.55 -10.82
N PRO A 62 -6.55 -7.41 -11.47
CA PRO A 62 -7.11 -6.09 -11.78
C PRO A 62 -7.49 -5.27 -10.53
N CYS A 63 -8.08 -5.92 -9.53
CA CYS A 63 -8.42 -5.26 -8.26
C CYS A 63 -7.16 -4.85 -7.51
N HIS A 64 -6.14 -5.71 -7.48
CA HIS A 64 -4.87 -5.40 -6.85
C HIS A 64 -4.16 -4.23 -7.52
N ALA A 65 -4.05 -4.21 -8.85
CA ALA A 65 -3.49 -3.09 -9.60
C ALA A 65 -4.23 -1.77 -9.30
N THR A 66 -5.56 -1.80 -9.23
CA THR A 66 -6.39 -0.65 -8.87
C THR A 66 -6.08 -0.15 -7.46
N LYS A 67 -5.95 -1.06 -6.49
CA LYS A 67 -5.60 -0.73 -5.10
C LYS A 67 -4.20 -0.12 -5.00
N SER A 68 -3.19 -0.77 -5.58
CA SER A 68 -1.81 -0.26 -5.59
C SER A 68 -1.72 1.12 -6.24
N GLY A 69 -2.45 1.35 -7.34
CA GLY A 69 -2.53 2.66 -8.00
C GLY A 69 -3.12 3.74 -7.09
N ARG A 70 -4.20 3.43 -6.36
CA ARG A 70 -4.82 4.35 -5.38
C ARG A 70 -3.88 4.66 -4.22
N GLU A 71 -3.19 3.66 -3.67
CA GLU A 71 -2.23 3.82 -2.59
C GLU A 71 -1.01 4.66 -3.02
N GLY A 72 -0.45 4.35 -4.18
CA GLY A 72 0.63 5.14 -4.78
C GLY A 72 0.22 6.60 -5.01
N GLY A 73 -1.00 6.82 -5.52
CA GLY A 73 -1.57 8.16 -5.69
C GLY A 73 -1.72 8.91 -4.36
N ARG A 74 -2.21 8.26 -3.31
CA ARG A 74 -2.29 8.84 -1.96
C ARG A 74 -0.92 9.19 -1.41
N ALA A 75 0.06 8.29 -1.54
CA ALA A 75 1.43 8.54 -1.10
C ALA A 75 2.10 9.70 -1.85
N ALA A 76 1.90 9.78 -3.17
CA ALA A 76 2.36 10.90 -3.97
C ALA A 76 1.69 12.21 -3.55
N ALA A 77 0.37 12.20 -3.35
CA ALA A 77 -0.38 13.37 -2.91
C ALA A 77 0.08 13.88 -1.54
N ALA A 78 0.35 12.98 -0.58
CA ALA A 78 0.86 13.33 0.74
C ALA A 78 2.26 13.97 0.70
N ARG A 79 3.06 13.67 -0.33
CA ARG A 79 4.40 14.26 -0.55
C ARG A 79 4.35 15.56 -1.35
N ARG A 80 3.20 15.96 -1.90
CA ARG A 80 3.11 17.20 -2.68
C ARG A 80 3.32 18.38 -1.74
N PRO A 81 4.23 19.31 -2.08
CA PRO A 81 4.37 20.54 -1.31
C PRO A 81 3.05 21.31 -1.33
N SER A 82 2.77 22.01 -0.23
CA SER A 82 1.64 22.93 -0.15
C SER A 82 1.77 23.97 -1.27
N ALA A 83 0.68 24.18 -2.01
CA ALA A 83 0.59 25.28 -2.96
C ALA A 83 0.51 26.65 -2.24
N ARG A 84 0.12 26.67 -0.95
CA ARG A 84 0.10 27.89 -0.15
C ARG A 84 1.52 28.26 0.24
N ARG A 85 1.93 29.48 -0.08
CA ARG A 85 3.11 30.12 0.49
C ARG A 85 2.94 30.20 2.01
N PRO A 86 3.97 29.88 2.81
CA PRO A 86 3.96 30.17 4.24
C PRO A 86 3.63 31.64 4.48
N ALA A 87 2.85 31.95 5.52
CA ALA A 87 2.62 33.34 5.90
C ALA A 87 3.97 33.96 6.30
N GLU A 88 4.32 35.09 5.70
CA GLU A 88 5.49 35.84 6.16
C GLU A 88 5.19 36.42 7.54
N PRO A 89 6.15 36.34 8.49
CA PRO A 89 6.02 37.04 9.76
C PRO A 89 5.84 38.53 9.48
N HIS A 90 4.82 39.15 10.09
CA HIS A 90 4.63 40.59 9.94
C HIS A 90 5.86 41.32 10.52
N PRO A 91 6.38 42.38 9.87
CA PRO A 91 7.61 43.07 10.30
C PRO A 91 7.57 43.70 11.71
N GLY A 92 6.42 43.66 12.39
CA GLY A 92 6.27 44.08 13.79
C GLY A 92 6.47 42.97 14.83
N LEU A 93 6.72 41.72 14.42
CA LEU A 93 6.95 40.56 15.29
C LEU A 93 8.43 40.17 15.42
N ILE A 94 9.36 41.06 15.07
CA ILE A 94 10.79 40.82 15.28
C ILE A 94 11.03 41.01 16.79
N GLU A 95 11.22 39.90 17.51
CA GLU A 95 11.52 39.90 18.94
C GLU A 95 12.75 40.79 19.22
N ARG A 96 12.59 41.75 20.14
CA ARG A 96 13.66 42.63 20.65
C ARG A 96 14.44 41.93 21.74
#